data_AF-A0A9W7ABJ1-F1
#
_entry.id   AF-A0A9W7ABJ1-F1
#
_cell.length_a   1.000
_cell.length_b   1.000
_cell.length_c   1.000
_cell.angle_alpha   90.00
_cell.angle_beta   90.00
_cell.angle_gamma   90.00
#
_symmetry.space_group_name_H-M   'P 1'
#
loop_
_entity.id
_entity.type
_entity.pdbx_description
1 polymer ?
#
loop_
_entity_poly.entity_id
_entity_poly.type
_entity_poly.pdbx_seq_one_letter_code
_entity_poly.pdbx_strand_id
1 'polypeptide(L)'
;MSALNIDDAADMFGGVADFTQHTVDNIDDAMSDDGADSLGGDDSTSEMDLLQQCWVNEVASPSLLPIDVDLVECLTLLLKNQLAVIDQLEESVADPMSALQLSMYQTEVDRVKYVLVDYLRVRLRKIERNALWYMSQFPDGKEYKTNAEVLKHMPSKLLDNKPELDLNLQKLDDMQTTRMVDPPHDDTYLLAKMVSNGAQWASNGNDEEPDFSEYRHGHMILARYDSIKARVVSKEIELVP
;
A
#
# COMPACT_ATOMS: atom_id res chain seq x y z
N MET A 1 -18.03 33.51 -21.95
CA MET A 1 -17.08 32.50 -21.47
C MET A 1 -17.58 31.17 -21.98
N SER A 2 -16.97 30.69 -23.05
CA SER A 2 -17.38 29.52 -23.83
C SER A 2 -17.16 28.24 -23.04
N ALA A 3 -18.15 27.34 -23.08
CA ALA A 3 -18.02 25.98 -22.60
C ALA A 3 -16.92 25.25 -23.39
N LEU A 4 -16.05 24.55 -22.68
CA LEU A 4 -15.05 23.66 -23.28
C LEU A 4 -15.77 22.43 -23.84
N ASN A 5 -15.64 22.22 -25.14
CA ASN A 5 -16.18 21.06 -25.85
C ASN A 5 -15.41 19.79 -25.44
N ILE A 6 -16.17 18.71 -25.23
CA ILE A 6 -15.70 17.38 -24.80
C ILE A 6 -14.99 16.61 -25.93
N ASP A 7 -15.02 17.12 -27.17
CA ASP A 7 -14.48 16.43 -28.34
C ASP A 7 -12.94 16.57 -28.51
N ASP A 8 -12.27 17.46 -27.76
CA ASP A 8 -10.81 17.66 -27.85
C ASP A 8 -9.99 16.68 -26.99
N ALA A 9 -10.63 15.83 -26.17
CA ALA A 9 -9.94 14.87 -25.31
C ALA A 9 -9.58 13.54 -26.01
N ALA A 10 -10.15 13.26 -27.19
CA ALA A 10 -9.97 12.00 -27.91
C ALA A 10 -8.58 11.87 -28.57
N ASP A 11 -7.90 12.99 -28.84
CA ASP A 11 -6.62 12.99 -29.58
C ASP A 11 -5.39 12.74 -28.70
N MET A 12 -5.55 12.66 -27.37
CA MET A 12 -4.47 12.30 -26.43
C MET A 12 -4.37 10.79 -26.13
N PHE A 13 -5.34 9.98 -26.58
CA PHE A 13 -5.42 8.54 -26.27
C PHE A 13 -5.01 7.62 -27.45
N GLY A 14 -4.52 8.17 -28.56
CA GLY A 14 -4.21 7.42 -29.78
C GLY A 14 -3.07 6.39 -29.69
N GLY A 15 -2.36 6.29 -28.56
CA GLY A 15 -1.22 5.38 -28.39
C GLY A 15 -1.52 4.03 -27.71
N VAL A 16 -2.72 3.84 -27.16
CA VAL A 16 -3.02 2.63 -26.34
C VAL A 16 -3.55 1.46 -27.17
N ALA A 17 -4.13 1.74 -28.35
CA ALA A 17 -4.66 0.69 -29.24
C ALA A 17 -3.53 -0.19 -29.85
N ASP A 18 -2.32 0.34 -29.96
CA ASP A 18 -1.16 -0.36 -30.55
C ASP A 18 -0.57 -1.43 -29.59
N PHE A 19 -0.84 -1.33 -28.29
CA PHE A 19 -0.38 -2.31 -27.29
C PHE A 19 -1.26 -3.57 -27.27
N THR A 20 -2.57 -3.42 -27.54
CA THR A 20 -3.53 -4.52 -27.49
C THR A 20 -3.46 -5.47 -28.69
N GLN A 21 -2.89 -5.03 -29.81
CA GLN A 21 -2.81 -5.84 -31.03
C GLN A 21 -1.56 -6.75 -31.05
N HIS A 22 -0.50 -6.36 -30.35
CA HIS A 22 0.76 -7.11 -30.32
C HIS A 22 0.74 -8.35 -29.41
N THR A 23 -0.23 -8.44 -28.48
CA THR A 23 -0.34 -9.57 -27.54
C THR A 23 -1.16 -10.74 -28.06
N VAL A 24 -2.03 -10.52 -29.06
CA VAL A 24 -2.91 -11.57 -29.60
C VAL A 24 -2.26 -12.30 -30.78
N ASP A 25 -1.41 -11.64 -31.56
CA ASP A 25 -0.74 -12.24 -32.73
C ASP A 25 0.49 -13.10 -32.36
N ASN A 26 0.97 -13.05 -31.12
CA ASN A 26 2.23 -13.68 -30.68
C ASN A 26 2.07 -15.10 -30.09
N ILE A 27 0.85 -15.66 -30.07
CA ILE A 27 0.59 -16.97 -29.47
C ILE A 27 0.87 -18.12 -30.47
N ASP A 28 0.80 -17.88 -31.78
CA ASP A 28 0.98 -18.91 -32.81
C ASP A 28 2.45 -19.16 -33.22
N ASP A 29 3.39 -18.29 -32.81
CA ASP A 29 4.83 -18.41 -33.17
C ASP A 29 5.69 -19.10 -32.10
N ALA A 30 5.09 -19.51 -30.98
CA ALA A 30 5.80 -20.06 -29.81
C ALA A 30 6.06 -21.59 -29.85
N MET A 31 5.82 -22.25 -30.99
CA MET A 31 5.92 -23.72 -31.12
C MET A 31 7.12 -24.20 -31.96
N SER A 32 8.07 -23.33 -32.28
CA SER A 32 9.28 -23.75 -33.00
C SER A 32 10.53 -22.99 -32.58
N ASP A 33 11.12 -23.31 -31.42
CA ASP A 33 12.58 -23.31 -31.31
C ASP A 33 13.06 -24.15 -30.11
N ASP A 34 14.04 -25.02 -30.38
CA ASP A 34 14.69 -25.93 -29.45
C ASP A 34 16.03 -25.29 -29.05
N GLY A 35 16.13 -24.71 -27.86
CA GLY A 35 17.35 -23.98 -27.47
C GLY A 35 17.33 -23.32 -26.10
N ALA A 36 17.66 -24.11 -25.07
CA ALA A 36 18.38 -23.76 -23.85
C ALA A 36 18.26 -22.32 -23.26
N ASP A 37 17.65 -22.27 -22.08
CA ASP A 37 18.12 -21.49 -20.92
C ASP A 37 18.24 -19.96 -21.10
N SER A 38 17.08 -19.29 -21.12
CA SER A 38 16.98 -17.86 -20.83
C SER A 38 15.81 -17.59 -19.89
N LEU A 39 15.97 -17.95 -18.62
CA LEU A 39 15.23 -17.33 -17.51
C LEU A 39 15.80 -15.93 -17.23
N GLY A 40 15.77 -15.09 -18.27
CA GLY A 40 16.19 -13.68 -18.23
C GLY A 40 15.03 -12.82 -17.77
N GLY A 41 15.28 -12.02 -16.72
CA GLY A 41 14.28 -11.29 -15.95
C GLY A 41 13.39 -10.36 -16.76
N ASP A 42 12.09 -10.50 -16.52
CA ASP A 42 11.12 -9.44 -16.74
C ASP A 42 11.27 -8.43 -15.59
N ASP A 43 12.09 -7.40 -15.80
CA ASP A 43 12.44 -6.36 -14.81
C ASP A 43 11.39 -5.23 -14.77
N SER A 44 10.19 -5.44 -15.32
CA SER A 44 9.01 -4.67 -14.93
C SER A 44 8.36 -5.34 -13.73
N THR A 45 8.69 -4.88 -12.52
CA THR A 45 7.93 -5.27 -11.32
C THR A 45 6.46 -4.99 -11.58
N SER A 46 5.63 -6.04 -11.64
CA SER A 46 4.20 -5.88 -11.87
C SER A 46 3.61 -4.99 -10.78
N GLU A 47 2.64 -4.14 -11.13
CA GLU A 47 1.92 -3.31 -10.17
C GLU A 47 1.30 -4.15 -9.05
N MET A 48 0.98 -5.40 -9.35
CA MET A 48 0.53 -6.38 -8.35
C MET A 48 1.64 -6.77 -7.36
N ASP A 49 2.87 -6.98 -7.82
CA ASP A 49 3.99 -7.31 -6.92
C ASP A 49 4.30 -6.14 -5.99
N LEU A 50 4.23 -4.91 -6.52
CA LEU A 50 4.36 -3.68 -5.74
C LEU A 50 3.23 -3.57 -4.71
N LEU A 51 1.97 -3.84 -5.10
CA LEU A 51 0.84 -3.86 -4.15
C LEU A 51 1.06 -4.89 -3.05
N GLN A 52 1.50 -6.10 -3.42
CA GLN A 52 1.73 -7.17 -2.46
C GLN A 52 2.83 -6.79 -1.47
N GLN A 53 3.93 -6.19 -1.93
CA GLN A 53 4.99 -5.68 -1.05
C GLN A 53 4.47 -4.59 -0.10
N CYS A 54 3.75 -3.60 -0.63
CA CYS A 54 3.13 -2.56 0.18
C CYS A 54 2.17 -3.14 1.22
N TRP A 55 1.36 -4.14 0.84
CA TRP A 55 0.43 -4.81 1.74
C TRP A 55 1.15 -5.56 2.86
N VAL A 56 2.16 -6.37 2.53
CA VAL A 56 2.94 -7.12 3.52
C VAL A 56 3.64 -6.17 4.50
N ASN A 57 4.26 -5.11 3.97
CA ASN A 57 4.90 -4.06 4.78
C ASN A 57 3.89 -3.35 5.69
N GLU A 58 2.69 -3.10 5.21
CA GLU A 58 1.63 -2.48 6.00
C GLU A 58 1.09 -3.43 7.08
N VAL A 59 0.99 -4.73 6.82
CA VAL A 59 0.54 -5.69 7.84
C VAL A 59 1.57 -5.83 8.96
N ALA A 60 2.85 -5.89 8.63
CA ALA A 60 3.93 -6.11 9.59
C ALA A 60 4.30 -4.87 10.43
N SER A 61 4.02 -3.66 9.91
CA SER A 61 4.43 -2.41 10.57
C SER A 61 3.49 -1.98 11.71
N PRO A 62 4.03 -1.51 12.85
CA PRO A 62 3.22 -1.02 13.97
C PRO A 62 2.64 0.39 13.71
N SER A 63 3.31 1.20 12.89
CA SER A 63 2.85 2.51 12.46
C SER A 63 2.25 2.46 11.05
N LEU A 64 1.51 3.49 10.68
CA LEU A 64 1.07 3.69 9.30
C LEU A 64 2.27 4.04 8.40
N LEU A 65 2.34 3.46 7.20
CA LEU A 65 3.31 3.85 6.17
C LEU A 65 2.74 4.93 5.24
N PRO A 66 3.58 5.68 4.51
CA PRO A 66 3.13 6.54 3.42
C PRO A 66 2.33 5.73 2.39
N ILE A 67 1.22 6.30 1.92
CA ILE A 67 0.43 5.70 0.85
C ILE A 67 1.02 6.09 -0.51
N ASP A 68 1.13 5.11 -1.39
CA ASP A 68 1.34 5.35 -2.82
C ASP A 68 -0.05 5.49 -3.47
N VAL A 69 -0.52 6.74 -3.58
CA VAL A 69 -1.86 7.05 -4.11
C VAL A 69 -1.93 6.68 -5.59
N ASP A 70 -0.86 6.95 -6.33
CA ASP A 70 -0.79 6.70 -7.77
C ASP A 70 -0.90 5.19 -8.06
N LEU A 71 -0.23 4.34 -7.28
CA LEU A 71 -0.34 2.89 -7.39
C LEU A 71 -1.77 2.40 -7.12
N VAL A 72 -2.41 2.89 -6.05
CA VAL A 72 -3.79 2.52 -5.71
C VAL A 72 -4.76 2.96 -6.80
N GLU A 73 -4.64 4.19 -7.30
CA GLU A 73 -5.48 4.70 -8.38
C GLU A 73 -5.30 3.88 -9.66
N CYS A 74 -4.05 3.60 -10.05
CA CYS A 74 -3.72 2.78 -11.20
C CYS A 74 -4.36 1.38 -11.11
N LEU A 75 -4.19 0.69 -9.98
CA LEU A 75 -4.76 -0.64 -9.75
C LEU A 75 -6.29 -0.63 -9.72
N THR A 76 -6.91 0.41 -9.16
CA THR A 76 -8.38 0.53 -9.23
C THR A 76 -8.90 0.75 -10.65
N LEU A 77 -8.13 1.45 -11.50
CA LEU A 77 -8.46 1.63 -12.90
C LEU A 77 -8.29 0.32 -13.67
N LEU A 78 -7.18 -0.39 -13.45
CA LEU A 78 -6.93 -1.71 -14.04
C LEU A 78 -8.04 -2.71 -13.68
N LEU A 79 -8.44 -2.75 -12.41
CA LEU A 79 -9.52 -3.61 -11.93
C LEU A 79 -10.87 -3.29 -12.60
N LYS A 80 -11.17 -2.00 -12.81
CA LYS A 80 -12.39 -1.58 -13.53
C LYS A 80 -12.37 -2.02 -14.99
N ASN A 81 -11.22 -1.90 -15.65
CA ASN A 81 -11.06 -2.34 -17.04
C ASN A 81 -11.20 -3.86 -17.16
N GLN A 82 -10.55 -4.63 -16.27
CA GLN A 82 -10.68 -6.09 -16.23
C GLN A 82 -12.13 -6.51 -15.98
N LEU A 83 -12.87 -5.82 -15.11
CA LEU A 83 -14.28 -6.08 -14.89
C LEU A 83 -15.14 -5.85 -16.15
N ALA A 84 -14.87 -4.77 -16.91
CA ALA A 84 -15.55 -4.53 -18.17
C ALA A 84 -15.26 -5.59 -19.24
N VAL A 85 -14.04 -6.16 -19.23
CA VAL A 85 -13.67 -7.29 -20.10
C VAL A 85 -14.41 -8.56 -19.69
N ILE A 86 -14.53 -8.83 -18.39
CA ILE A 86 -15.32 -9.95 -17.86
C ILE A 86 -16.77 -9.82 -18.31
N ASP A 87 -17.39 -8.65 -18.19
CA ASP A 87 -18.78 -8.41 -18.61
C ASP A 87 -18.98 -8.71 -20.11
N GLN A 88 -18.02 -8.32 -20.96
CA GLN A 88 -18.05 -8.62 -22.41
C GLN A 88 -17.87 -10.11 -22.70
N LEU A 89 -16.96 -10.78 -21.97
CA LEU A 89 -16.72 -12.20 -22.12
C LEU A 89 -17.95 -13.02 -21.69
N GLU A 90 -18.63 -12.61 -20.62
CA GLU A 90 -19.88 -13.23 -20.14
C GLU A 90 -20.98 -13.25 -21.22
N GLU A 91 -21.10 -12.19 -22.02
CA GLU A 91 -22.06 -12.13 -23.13
C GLU A 91 -21.69 -13.06 -24.31
N SER A 92 -20.42 -13.46 -24.41
CA SER A 92 -19.88 -14.26 -25.52
C SER A 92 -19.65 -15.75 -25.22
N VAL A 93 -20.01 -16.22 -24.02
CA VAL A 93 -19.76 -17.61 -23.59
C VAL A 93 -20.60 -18.59 -24.39
N ALA A 94 -19.99 -19.16 -25.43
CA ALA A 94 -20.59 -20.21 -26.26
C ALA A 94 -19.84 -21.54 -26.17
N ASP A 95 -18.56 -21.52 -25.81
CA ASP A 95 -17.65 -22.68 -25.84
C ASP A 95 -17.05 -22.97 -24.45
N PRO A 96 -16.85 -24.23 -24.04
CA PRO A 96 -16.16 -24.58 -22.80
C PRO A 96 -14.80 -23.90 -22.59
N MET A 97 -14.04 -23.60 -23.64
CA MET A 97 -12.76 -22.88 -23.51
C MET A 97 -12.98 -21.42 -23.06
N SER A 98 -14.00 -20.76 -23.62
CA SER A 98 -14.39 -19.39 -23.23
C SER A 98 -14.89 -19.31 -21.78
N ALA A 99 -15.58 -20.36 -21.30
CA ALA A 99 -16.01 -20.45 -19.90
C ALA A 99 -14.82 -20.61 -18.93
N LEU A 100 -13.78 -21.35 -19.33
CA LEU A 100 -12.56 -21.48 -18.55
C LEU A 100 -11.76 -20.17 -18.50
N GLN A 101 -11.63 -19.48 -19.63
CA GLN A 101 -11.00 -18.15 -19.69
C GLN A 101 -11.72 -17.14 -18.79
N LEU A 102 -13.05 -17.10 -18.85
CA LEU A 102 -13.86 -16.26 -17.97
C LEU A 102 -13.60 -16.56 -16.50
N SER A 103 -13.60 -17.84 -16.11
CA SER A 103 -13.33 -18.24 -14.72
C SER A 103 -11.93 -17.85 -14.24
N MET A 104 -10.92 -17.88 -15.13
CA MET A 104 -9.57 -17.42 -14.83
C MET A 104 -9.53 -15.92 -14.56
N TYR A 105 -10.11 -15.10 -15.44
CA TYR A 105 -10.20 -13.64 -15.25
C TYR A 105 -10.97 -13.27 -13.97
N GLN A 106 -12.10 -13.92 -13.71
CA GLN A 106 -12.86 -13.70 -12.48
C GLN A 106 -12.02 -14.01 -11.23
N THR A 107 -11.28 -15.12 -11.24
CA THR A 107 -10.42 -15.52 -10.11
C THR A 107 -9.26 -14.52 -9.90
N GLU A 108 -8.67 -14.02 -10.97
CA GLU A 108 -7.60 -13.01 -10.90
C GLU A 108 -8.12 -11.69 -10.30
N VAL A 109 -9.25 -11.19 -10.81
CA VAL A 109 -9.90 -9.96 -10.31
C VAL A 109 -10.24 -10.08 -8.84
N ASP A 110 -10.79 -11.23 -8.41
CA ASP A 110 -11.11 -11.47 -7.01
C ASP A 110 -9.86 -11.48 -6.12
N ARG A 111 -8.75 -12.07 -6.60
CA ARG A 111 -7.47 -12.06 -5.88
C ARG A 111 -6.91 -10.65 -5.72
N VAL A 112 -6.84 -9.86 -6.80
CA VAL A 112 -6.33 -8.48 -6.76
C VAL A 112 -7.21 -7.61 -5.86
N LYS A 113 -8.53 -7.71 -6.02
CA LYS A 113 -9.52 -7.00 -5.18
C LYS A 113 -9.37 -7.36 -3.71
N TYR A 114 -9.17 -8.63 -3.38
CA TYR A 114 -8.98 -9.06 -1.99
C TYR A 114 -7.76 -8.37 -1.37
N VAL A 115 -6.61 -8.41 -2.04
CA VAL A 115 -5.37 -7.78 -1.54
C VAL A 115 -5.54 -6.28 -1.38
N LEU A 116 -6.13 -5.60 -2.38
CA LEU A 116 -6.35 -4.16 -2.32
C LEU A 116 -7.29 -3.76 -1.17
N VAL A 117 -8.41 -4.47 -1.01
CA VAL A 117 -9.37 -4.20 0.05
C VAL A 117 -8.78 -4.49 1.42
N ASP A 118 -8.03 -5.59 1.58
CA ASP A 118 -7.40 -5.92 2.85
C ASP A 118 -6.32 -4.91 3.22
N TYR A 119 -5.49 -4.49 2.26
CA TYR A 119 -4.52 -3.41 2.44
C TYR A 119 -5.17 -2.13 2.97
N LEU A 120 -6.25 -1.66 2.34
CA LEU A 120 -6.96 -0.46 2.79
C LEU A 120 -7.61 -0.65 4.17
N ARG A 121 -8.13 -1.85 4.48
CA ARG A 121 -8.68 -2.16 5.81
C ARG A 121 -7.62 -2.18 6.90
N VAL A 122 -6.43 -2.74 6.64
CA VAL A 122 -5.30 -2.71 7.58
C VAL A 122 -4.92 -1.26 7.89
N ARG A 123 -4.79 -0.42 6.86
CA ARG A 123 -4.49 1.01 7.02
C ARG A 123 -5.56 1.71 7.85
N LEU A 124 -6.83 1.48 7.55
CA LEU A 124 -7.94 2.09 8.29
C LEU A 124 -7.90 1.71 9.78
N ARG A 125 -7.66 0.43 10.12
CA ARG A 125 -7.51 -0.01 11.51
C ARG A 125 -6.39 0.71 12.25
N LYS A 126 -5.25 0.95 11.60
CA LYS A 126 -4.13 1.70 12.19
C LYS A 126 -4.47 3.18 12.40
N ILE A 127 -5.17 3.79 11.44
CA ILE A 127 -5.64 5.17 11.55
C ILE A 127 -6.63 5.29 12.71
N GLU A 128 -7.60 4.38 12.82
CA GLU A 128 -8.58 4.38 13.91
C GLU A 128 -7.93 4.23 15.28
N ARG A 129 -6.92 3.36 15.41
CA ARG A 129 -6.21 3.13 16.67
C ARG A 129 -5.43 4.34 17.17
N ASN A 130 -4.80 5.09 16.27
CA ASN A 130 -3.93 6.23 16.63
C ASN A 130 -4.43 7.57 16.05
N ALA A 131 -5.75 7.71 15.85
CA ALA A 131 -6.36 8.85 15.16
C ALA A 131 -5.99 10.22 15.77
N LEU A 132 -6.03 10.31 17.10
CA LEU A 132 -5.67 11.54 17.82
C LEU A 132 -4.19 11.90 17.64
N TRP A 133 -3.31 10.89 17.59
CA TRP A 133 -1.89 11.09 17.37
C TRP A 133 -1.63 11.63 15.97
N TYR A 134 -2.19 10.99 14.94
CA TYR A 134 -2.04 11.45 13.55
C TYR A 134 -2.62 12.85 13.33
N MET A 135 -3.74 13.20 13.98
CA MET A 135 -4.30 14.55 13.92
C MET A 135 -3.36 15.61 14.52
N SER A 136 -2.70 15.31 15.64
CA SER A 136 -1.74 16.24 16.26
C SER A 136 -0.47 16.43 15.42
N GLN A 137 -0.01 15.37 14.75
CA GLN A 137 1.22 15.38 13.95
C GLN A 137 1.01 15.92 12.53
N PHE A 138 -0.16 15.67 11.94
CA PHE A 138 -0.47 16.02 10.55
C PHE A 138 -1.78 16.82 10.47
N PRO A 139 -1.80 18.09 10.91
CA PRO A 139 -3.00 18.93 10.91
C PRO A 139 -3.56 19.19 9.50
N ASP A 140 -2.74 19.07 8.46
CA ASP A 140 -3.14 19.31 7.07
C ASP A 140 -3.57 18.05 6.31
N GLY A 141 -3.29 16.86 6.83
CA GLY A 141 -3.56 15.60 6.14
C GLY A 141 -5.05 15.34 5.97
N LYS A 142 -5.56 15.46 4.73
CA LYS A 142 -6.98 15.21 4.40
C LYS A 142 -7.43 13.79 4.74
N GLU A 143 -6.52 12.82 4.62
CA GLU A 143 -6.74 11.39 4.89
C GLU A 143 -7.19 11.09 6.33
N TYR A 144 -6.76 11.92 7.28
CA TYR A 144 -6.96 11.68 8.72
C TYR A 144 -8.12 12.51 9.30
N LYS A 145 -8.62 13.51 8.55
CA LYS A 145 -9.58 14.50 9.04
C LYS A 145 -10.96 13.92 9.29
N THR A 146 -11.50 13.12 8.36
CA THR A 146 -12.90 12.66 8.43
C THR A 146 -13.21 11.82 9.68
N ASN A 147 -12.34 10.85 10.02
CA ASN A 147 -12.54 10.03 11.20
C ASN A 147 -12.13 10.75 12.51
N ALA A 148 -11.11 11.61 12.46
CA ALA A 148 -10.67 12.36 13.62
C ALA A 148 -11.67 13.45 14.05
N GLU A 149 -12.39 14.07 13.12
CA GLU A 149 -13.45 15.05 13.42
C GLU A 149 -14.55 14.41 14.28
N VAL A 150 -15.01 13.21 13.93
CA VAL A 150 -16.02 12.47 14.72
C VAL A 150 -15.51 12.19 16.14
N LEU A 151 -14.24 11.78 16.27
CA LEU A 151 -13.62 11.52 17.57
C LEU A 151 -13.42 12.79 18.40
N LYS A 152 -13.14 13.94 17.78
CA LYS A 152 -13.00 15.24 18.45
C LYS A 152 -14.31 15.73 19.08
N HIS A 153 -15.45 15.38 18.49
CA HIS A 153 -16.78 15.73 19.01
C HIS A 153 -17.31 14.76 20.09
N MET A 154 -16.63 13.64 20.32
CA MET A 154 -17.00 12.69 21.37
C MET A 154 -16.74 13.23 22.80
N PRO A 155 -15.55 13.78 23.13
CA PRO A 155 -15.30 14.31 24.47
C PRO A 155 -16.19 15.51 24.80
N SER A 156 -16.53 16.38 23.85
CA SER A 156 -17.42 17.53 24.12
C SER A 156 -18.79 17.08 24.67
N LYS A 157 -19.35 15.99 24.15
CA LYS A 157 -20.63 15.44 24.64
C LYS A 157 -20.52 14.76 26.01
N LEU A 158 -19.34 14.23 26.35
CA LEU A 158 -19.08 13.61 27.64
C LEU A 158 -18.78 14.66 28.73
N LEU A 159 -18.11 15.74 28.35
CA LEU A 159 -17.76 16.87 29.22
C LEU A 159 -18.98 17.75 29.51
N ASP A 160 -19.87 17.95 28.55
CA ASP A 160 -21.15 18.66 28.75
C ASP A 160 -22.02 18.00 29.85
N ASN A 161 -21.90 16.67 30.01
CA ASN A 161 -22.64 15.89 31.00
C ASN A 161 -21.95 15.80 32.37
N LYS A 162 -20.73 16.36 32.54
CA LYS A 162 -19.97 16.32 33.79
C LYS A 162 -19.35 17.69 34.12
N PRO A 163 -20.17 18.67 34.58
CA PRO A 163 -19.70 20.02 34.94
C PRO A 163 -18.77 20.06 36.18
N GLU A 164 -18.59 18.94 36.88
CA GLU A 164 -17.76 18.82 38.09
C GLU A 164 -16.26 18.58 37.81
N LEU A 165 -15.87 18.35 36.56
CA LEU A 165 -14.46 18.29 36.19
C LEU A 165 -13.86 19.69 36.16
N ASP A 166 -12.84 19.93 37.00
CA ASP A 166 -12.12 21.21 37.06
C ASP A 166 -11.78 21.71 35.65
N LEU A 167 -11.90 23.02 35.44
CA LEU A 167 -11.66 23.71 34.16
C LEU A 167 -10.27 23.41 33.54
N ASN A 168 -9.32 22.99 34.38
CA ASN A 168 -7.96 22.59 33.96
C ASN A 168 -7.90 21.14 33.45
N LEU A 169 -8.78 20.25 33.90
CA LEU A 169 -8.89 18.86 33.41
C LEU A 169 -9.70 18.74 32.11
N GLN A 170 -10.51 19.76 31.78
CA GLN A 170 -11.17 19.87 30.48
C GLN A 170 -10.19 20.14 29.33
N LYS A 171 -8.99 20.64 29.65
CA LYS A 171 -7.89 20.80 28.69
C LYS A 171 -7.16 19.46 28.58
N LEU A 172 -7.66 18.60 27.70
CA LEU A 172 -7.10 17.28 27.39
C LEU A 172 -5.69 17.32 26.73
N ASP A 173 -5.07 18.50 26.63
CA ASP A 173 -3.84 18.76 25.88
C ASP A 173 -2.71 19.35 26.76
N ASP A 174 -2.80 19.22 28.09
CA ASP A 174 -1.72 19.61 29.00
C ASP A 174 -0.52 18.64 28.85
N MET A 175 0.34 18.97 27.88
CA MET A 175 1.58 18.30 27.48
C MET A 175 2.63 18.08 28.59
N GLN A 176 2.38 18.51 29.83
CA GLN A 176 3.40 18.60 30.88
C GLN A 176 3.53 17.36 31.79
N THR A 177 2.53 16.49 31.87
CA THR A 177 2.57 15.39 32.85
C THR A 177 2.11 14.02 32.34
N THR A 178 1.16 13.95 31.40
CA THR A 178 0.72 12.67 30.83
C THR A 178 0.27 12.90 29.39
N ARG A 179 0.98 12.34 28.41
CA ARG A 179 0.52 12.34 27.01
C ARG A 179 -0.69 11.40 26.93
N MET A 180 -1.91 11.93 26.91
CA MET A 180 -3.16 11.17 26.88
C MET A 180 -3.46 10.52 25.51
N VAL A 181 -2.48 10.55 24.61
CA VAL A 181 -2.56 10.02 23.26
C VAL A 181 -1.39 9.06 23.07
N ASP A 182 -1.70 7.77 23.00
CA ASP A 182 -0.70 6.73 22.80
C ASP A 182 -0.08 6.86 21.41
N PRO A 183 1.26 7.05 21.32
CA PRO A 183 1.94 7.00 20.04
C PRO A 183 1.91 5.57 19.47
N PRO A 184 2.03 5.41 18.14
CA PRO A 184 2.27 4.09 17.56
C PRO A 184 3.53 3.46 18.19
N HIS A 185 3.50 2.14 18.42
CA HIS A 185 4.57 1.41 19.09
C HIS A 185 5.77 1.18 18.16
N ASP A 186 6.51 2.25 17.86
CA ASP A 186 7.67 2.23 16.95
C ASP A 186 8.91 1.51 17.58
N ASP A 187 8.84 1.19 18.88
CA ASP A 187 9.85 0.42 19.62
C ASP A 187 9.74 -1.11 19.44
N THR A 188 8.83 -1.57 18.58
CA THR A 188 8.63 -3.01 18.36
C THR A 188 9.76 -3.58 17.50
N TYR A 189 10.28 -4.76 17.87
CA TYR A 189 11.25 -5.50 17.06
C TYR A 189 10.52 -6.25 15.95
N LEU A 190 10.95 -6.03 14.70
CA LEU A 190 10.40 -6.69 13.52
C LEU A 190 11.49 -7.44 12.77
N LEU A 191 11.06 -8.50 12.08
CA LEU A 191 11.89 -9.23 11.15
C LEU A 191 11.80 -8.57 9.78
N ALA A 192 12.95 -8.31 9.17
CA ALA A 192 13.02 -7.64 7.89
C ALA A 192 14.00 -8.37 6.97
N LYS A 193 13.66 -8.46 5.68
CA LYS A 193 14.46 -9.07 4.64
C LYS A 193 15.05 -7.98 3.76
N MET A 194 16.35 -8.08 3.47
CA MET A 194 17.00 -7.12 2.59
C MET A 194 16.72 -7.40 1.11
N VAL A 195 16.29 -6.36 0.41
CA VAL A 195 16.07 -6.39 -1.04
C VAL A 195 17.26 -5.76 -1.76
N SER A 196 17.86 -4.71 -1.20
CA SER A 196 19.04 -4.07 -1.80
C SER A 196 20.35 -4.75 -1.40
N ASN A 197 21.27 -4.86 -2.36
CA ASN A 197 22.64 -5.31 -2.11
C ASN A 197 23.49 -4.18 -1.52
N GLY A 198 24.20 -4.45 -0.43
CA GLY A 198 25.24 -3.54 0.10
C GLY A 198 24.74 -2.48 1.09
N ALA A 199 23.56 -2.69 1.70
CA ALA A 199 23.14 -1.82 2.79
C ALA A 199 24.03 -2.07 4.01
N GLN A 200 24.89 -1.09 4.31
CA GLN A 200 25.63 -1.06 5.56
C GLN A 200 24.67 -0.72 6.71
N TRP A 201 24.72 -1.56 7.73
CA TRP A 201 23.93 -1.41 8.94
C TRP A 201 24.85 -1.05 10.09
N ALA A 202 24.56 0.03 10.80
CA ALA A 202 25.10 0.23 12.12
C ALA A 202 24.16 -0.48 13.10
N SER A 203 24.63 -1.55 13.72
CA SER A 203 23.99 -2.07 14.92
C SER A 203 24.02 -0.95 15.97
N ASN A 204 22.87 -0.38 16.32
CA ASN A 204 22.74 0.47 17.51
C ASN A 204 22.75 -0.43 18.77
N GLY A 205 23.79 -1.25 18.91
CA GLY A 205 24.21 -1.74 20.21
C GLY A 205 24.85 -0.59 20.96
N ASN A 206 24.69 -0.52 22.28
CA ASN A 206 25.37 0.45 23.14
C ASN A 206 26.90 0.26 23.20
N ASP A 207 27.47 -0.58 22.33
CA ASP A 207 28.90 -0.84 22.26
C ASP A 207 29.51 0.16 21.28
N GLU A 208 30.58 0.82 21.71
CA GLU A 208 31.17 2.03 21.14
C GLU A 208 31.76 1.90 19.71
N GLU A 209 31.52 0.79 19.02
CA GLU A 209 31.86 0.60 17.61
C GLU A 209 30.64 0.06 16.83
N PRO A 210 30.09 0.82 15.86
CA PRO A 210 29.05 0.29 14.99
C PRO A 210 29.66 -0.85 14.16
N ASP A 211 29.23 -2.08 14.45
CA ASP A 211 29.57 -3.23 13.62
C ASP A 211 28.86 -3.08 12.28
N PHE A 212 29.59 -2.60 11.28
CA PHE A 212 29.13 -2.49 9.90
C PHE A 212 29.10 -3.88 9.28
N SER A 213 28.07 -4.63 9.60
CA SER A 213 27.77 -5.87 8.87
C SER A 213 27.31 -5.51 7.45
N GLU A 214 28.11 -5.90 6.45
CA GLU A 214 27.67 -5.87 5.05
C GLU A 214 26.61 -6.94 4.85
N TYR A 215 25.38 -6.50 4.59
CA TYR A 215 24.31 -7.41 4.30
C TYR A 215 24.10 -7.55 2.79
N ARG A 216 23.89 -8.80 2.37
CA ARG A 216 23.57 -9.17 0.98
C ARG A 216 22.06 -9.26 0.80
N HIS A 217 21.61 -9.16 -0.45
CA HIS A 217 20.24 -9.46 -0.82
C HIS A 217 19.79 -10.80 -0.23
N GLY A 218 18.60 -10.82 0.37
CA GLY A 218 18.01 -11.99 1.01
C GLY A 218 18.43 -12.25 2.46
N HIS A 219 19.36 -11.48 3.04
CA HIS A 219 19.65 -11.59 4.48
C HIS A 219 18.47 -11.09 5.32
N MET A 220 18.18 -11.81 6.40
CA MET A 220 17.14 -11.47 7.36
C MET A 220 17.76 -10.79 8.58
N ILE A 221 17.16 -9.68 9.02
CA ILE A 221 17.60 -8.89 10.17
C ILE A 221 16.45 -8.75 11.18
N LEU A 222 16.78 -8.78 12.47
CA LEU A 222 15.86 -8.46 13.56
C LEU A 222 16.25 -7.09 14.12
N ALA A 223 15.38 -6.10 13.97
CA ALA A 223 15.68 -4.73 14.38
C ALA A 223 14.44 -4.01 14.91
N ARG A 224 14.66 -2.96 15.70
CA ARG A 224 13.60 -2.05 16.13
C ARG A 224 13.03 -1.32 14.92
N TYR A 225 11.71 -1.19 14.86
CA TYR A 225 11.02 -0.59 13.72
C TYR A 225 11.47 0.85 13.46
N ASP A 226 11.70 1.65 14.51
CA ASP A 226 12.21 3.02 14.41
C ASP A 226 13.49 3.14 13.55
N SER A 227 14.43 2.18 13.70
CA SER A 227 15.69 2.17 12.94
C SER A 227 15.52 1.77 11.47
N ILE A 228 14.52 0.95 11.15
CA ILE A 228 14.29 0.43 9.77
C ILE A 228 13.26 1.23 8.99
N LYS A 229 12.42 2.03 9.67
CA LYS A 229 11.28 2.75 9.08
C LYS A 229 11.63 3.54 7.83
N ALA A 230 12.71 4.31 7.87
CA ALA A 230 13.17 5.11 6.73
C ALA A 230 13.53 4.26 5.50
N ARG A 231 14.08 3.06 5.73
CA ARG A 231 14.51 2.13 4.68
C ARG A 231 13.38 1.28 4.12
N VAL A 232 12.36 1.01 4.93
CA VAL A 232 11.12 0.41 4.43
C VAL A 232 10.42 1.38 3.46
N VAL A 233 10.44 2.68 3.76
CA VAL A 233 9.90 3.71 2.87
C VAL A 233 10.72 3.84 1.57
N SER A 234 12.05 3.69 1.63
CA SER A 234 12.90 3.69 0.42
C SER A 234 12.88 2.37 -0.36
N LYS A 235 12.08 1.38 0.06
CA LYS A 235 11.98 0.03 -0.55
C LYS A 235 13.30 -0.76 -0.57
N GLU A 236 14.26 -0.41 0.28
CA GLU A 236 15.53 -1.16 0.43
C GLU A 236 15.34 -2.47 1.22
N ILE A 237 14.33 -2.48 2.09
CA ILE A 237 14.02 -3.55 3.04
C ILE A 237 12.54 -3.86 2.98
N GLU A 238 12.20 -5.15 2.95
CA GLU A 238 10.84 -5.66 3.08
C GLU A 238 10.63 -6.21 4.49
N LEU A 239 9.49 -5.91 5.11
CA LEU A 239 9.11 -6.50 6.38
C LEU A 239 8.55 -7.90 6.16
N VAL A 240 8.80 -8.79 7.12
CA VAL A 240 8.22 -10.12 7.14
C VAL A 240 7.18 -10.16 8.28
N PRO A 241 5.92 -10.51 8.00
CA PRO A 241 4.84 -10.54 8.98
C PRO A 241 4.96 -11.71 9.96
#